data_AF-A0A699QGP1-F1
#
_entry.id   AF-A0A699QGP1-F1
#
_cell.length_a   1.000
_cell.length_b   1.000
_cell.length_c   1.000
_cell.angle_alpha   90.00
_cell.angle_beta   90.00
_cell.angle_gamma   90.00
#
_symmetry.space_group_name_H-M   'P 1'
#
loop_
_entity.id
_entity.type
_entity.pdbx_description
1 polymer ?
#
loop_
_entity_poly.entity_id
_entity_poly.type
_entity_poly.pdbx_seq_one_letter_code
_entity_poly.pdbx_strand_id
1 'polypeptide(L)' 'MLPIVRDLPEVFLEDLPGLSPVQQVEFQINLIPRAAPVARAPYRLASFEMKELSEQLQELSNKGFIRPSSSP' A
#
# COMPACT_ATOMS: atom_id res chain seq x y z
N MET A 1 -24.71 -13.54 6.93
CA MET A 1 -23.27 -13.60 7.21
C MET A 1 -22.79 -15.01 7.01
N LEU A 2 -21.72 -15.21 6.26
CA LEU A 2 -21.09 -16.54 6.12
C LEU A 2 -20.45 -16.92 7.46
N PRO A 3 -20.64 -18.16 7.98
CA PRO A 3 -20.10 -18.58 9.27
C PRO A 3 -18.56 -18.43 9.35
N ILE A 4 -17.87 -18.67 8.23
CA ILE A 4 -16.41 -18.49 8.08
C ILE A 4 -15.91 -17.10 8.51
N VAL A 5 -16.69 -16.03 8.27
CA VAL A 5 -16.30 -14.66 8.62
C VAL A 5 -16.41 -14.42 10.13
N ARG A 6 -17.31 -15.14 10.82
CA ARG A 6 -17.48 -15.07 12.28
C ARG A 6 -16.41 -15.85 13.04
N ASP A 7 -15.91 -16.93 12.43
CA ASP A 7 -14.94 -17.84 13.06
C ASP A 7 -13.49 -17.34 12.92
N LEU A 8 -13.23 -16.37 12.04
CA LEU A 8 -11.90 -15.79 11.79
C LEU A 8 -11.90 -14.25 11.81
N PRO A 9 -12.30 -13.62 12.94
CA PRO A 9 -12.39 -12.16 13.03
C PRO A 9 -11.02 -11.46 12.90
N GLU A 10 -9.93 -12.18 13.16
CA GLU A 10 -8.55 -11.69 13.03
C GLU A 10 -8.05 -11.68 11.57
N VAL A 11 -8.65 -12.50 10.70
CA VAL A 11 -8.29 -12.58 9.27
C VAL A 11 -9.12 -11.61 8.43
N PHE A 12 -10.37 -11.38 8.83
CA PHE A 12 -11.32 -10.49 8.16
C PHE A 12 -11.56 -9.23 8.99
N LEU A 13 -10.48 -8.52 9.33
CA LEU A 13 -10.58 -7.25 10.03
C LEU A 13 -11.28 -6.21 9.14
N GLU A 14 -12.17 -5.40 9.73
CA GLU A 14 -12.81 -4.29 9.02
C GLU A 14 -11.80 -3.18 8.67
N ASP A 15 -10.71 -3.09 9.44
CA ASP A 15 -9.60 -2.18 9.23
C ASP A 15 -8.29 -2.92 8.91
N LEU A 16 -7.50 -2.36 7.99
CA LEU A 16 -6.15 -2.88 7.72
C LEU A 16 -5.26 -2.76 8.97
N PRO A 17 -4.75 -3.87 9.53
CA PRO A 17 -3.77 -3.80 10.61
C PRO A 17 -2.51 -3.13 10.07
N GLY A 18 -1.94 -2.16 10.80
CA GLY A 18 -0.70 -1.48 10.38
C GLY A 18 0.42 -2.48 10.07
N LEU A 19 1.48 -2.03 9.39
CA LEU A 19 2.59 -2.92 9.03
C LEU A 19 3.03 -3.76 10.24
N SER A 20 3.11 -5.08 10.06
CA SER A 20 3.57 -5.96 11.13
C SER A 20 4.97 -5.49 11.57
N PRO A 21 5.21 -5.25 12.87
CA PRO A 21 6.53 -4.86 13.34
C PRO A 21 7.47 -6.01 13.04
N VAL A 22 8.34 -5.83 12.04
CA VAL A 22 9.29 -6.83 11.54
C VAL A 22 8.59 -8.00 10.82
N GLN A 23 8.39 -7.85 9.51
CA GLN A 23 8.32 -9.05 8.67
C GLN A 23 9.67 -9.76 8.82
N GLN A 24 9.65 -11.01 9.30
CA GLN A 24 10.85 -11.86 9.43
C GLN A 24 11.62 -12.04 8.11
N VAL A 25 10.96 -11.70 6.99
CA VAL A 25 11.50 -11.78 5.64
C VAL A 25 11.52 -10.37 5.06
N GLU A 26 12.70 -9.86 4.74
CA GLU A 26 12.85 -8.66 3.92
C GLU A 26 12.54 -9.04 2.45
N PHE A 27 11.50 -8.44 1.87
CA PHE A 27 11.19 -8.66 0.46
C PHE A 27 12.17 -7.87 -0.42
N GLN A 28 12.95 -8.58 -1.23
CA GLN A 28 13.88 -7.97 -2.19
C GLN A 28 13.35 -8.13 -3.62
N ILE A 29 13.33 -7.02 -4.36
CA ILE A 29 12.99 -7.02 -5.80
C ILE A 29 14.29 -7.13 -6.59
N ASN A 30 14.58 -8.32 -7.11
CA ASN A 30 15.74 -8.55 -7.97
C ASN A 30 15.45 -8.10 -9.40
N LEU A 31 16.26 -7.17 -9.91
CA LEU A 31 16.18 -6.74 -11.31
C LEU A 31 16.96 -7.69 -12.22
N ILE A 32 16.43 -7.92 -13.42
CA ILE A 32 17.24 -8.55 -14.47
C ILE A 32 18.41 -7.62 -14.84
N PRO A 33 19.59 -8.15 -15.20
CA PRO A 33 20.72 -7.34 -15.62
C PRO A 33 20.30 -6.36 -16.74
N ARG A 34 20.71 -5.09 -16.61
CA ARG A 34 20.41 -3.99 -17.55
C ARG A 34 18.98 -3.45 -17.53
N ALA A 35 18.10 -3.91 -16.64
CA ALA A 35 16.82 -3.23 -16.42
C ALA A 35 17.06 -1.82 -15.84
N ALA A 36 16.45 -0.81 -16.45
CA ALA A 36 16.48 0.57 -15.97
C ALA A 36 15.15 0.91 -15.25
N PRO A 37 15.17 1.81 -14.25
CA PRO A 37 13.96 2.39 -13.70
C PRO A 37 13.11 3.05 -14.79
N VAL A 38 11.78 2.99 -14.62
CA VAL A 38 10.83 3.58 -15.56
C VAL A 38 10.11 4.72 -14.86
N ALA A 39 10.43 5.95 -15.24
CA ALA A 39 9.69 7.14 -14.82
C ALA A 39 8.56 7.43 -15.81
N ARG A 40 7.32 7.52 -15.30
CA ARG A 40 6.14 7.93 -16.07
C ARG A 40 5.40 9.04 -15.33
N ALA A 41 4.83 9.98 -16.08
CA ALA A 41 3.97 11.00 -15.50
C ALA A 41 2.71 10.35 -14.89
N PRO A 42 2.21 10.85 -13.75
CA PRO A 42 0.92 10.43 -13.22
C PRO A 42 -0.21 10.71 -14.22
N TYR A 43 -1.26 9.90 -14.15
CA TYR A 43 -2.47 10.14 -14.94
C TYR A 43 -3.17 11.43 -14.48
N ARG A 44 -3.87 12.07 -15.41
CA ARG A 44 -4.73 13.22 -15.09
C ARG A 44 -5.99 12.70 -14.40
N LEU A 45 -6.25 13.22 -13.21
CA LEU A 45 -7.43 12.91 -12.40
C LEU A 45 -8.30 14.16 -12.28
N ALA A 46 -9.61 13.97 -12.16
CA ALA A 46 -10.53 15.05 -11.83
C ALA A 46 -10.31 15.53 -10.38
N SER A 47 -10.79 16.72 -10.04
CA SER A 47 -10.60 17.30 -8.70
C SER A 47 -11.14 16.41 -7.57
N PHE A 48 -12.24 15.70 -7.81
CA PHE A 48 -12.84 14.77 -6.84
C PHE A 48 -11.94 13.55 -6.59
N GLU A 49 -11.46 12.92 -7.66
CA GLU A 49 -10.56 11.76 -7.59
C GLU A 49 -9.23 12.11 -6.93
N MET A 50 -8.69 13.31 -7.20
CA MET A 50 -7.48 13.79 -6.53
C MET A 50 -7.66 13.94 -5.02
N LYS A 51 -8.83 14.40 -4.57
CA LYS A 51 -9.13 14.55 -3.14
C LYS A 51 -9.22 13.17 -2.48
N GLU A 52 -9.98 12.25 -3.07
CA GLU A 52 -10.12 10.88 -2.56
C GLU A 52 -8.77 10.17 -2.49
N LEU A 53 -7.95 10.26 -3.55
CA LEU A 53 -6.60 9.68 -3.56
C LEU A 53 -5.72 10.26 -2.44
N SER A 54 -5.80 11.57 -2.21
CA SER A 54 -5.03 12.20 -1.12
C SER A 54 -5.46 11.70 0.27
N GLU A 55 -6.75 11.48 0.49
CA GLU A 55 -7.27 10.96 1.76
C GLU A 55 -6.77 9.52 2.00
N GLN A 56 -6.83 8.67 0.97
CA GLN A 56 -6.31 7.30 1.02
C GLN A 56 -4.80 7.25 1.28
N LEU A 57 -4.01 8.09 0.60
CA LEU A 57 -2.57 8.16 0.82
C LEU A 57 -2.22 8.62 2.25
N GLN A 58 -3.00 9.55 2.82
CA GLN A 58 -2.81 10.00 4.19
C GLN A 58 -3.10 8.87 5.19
N GLU A 59 -4.16 8.11 4.97
CA GLU A 59 -4.49 6.94 5.82
C GLU A 59 -3.37 5.90 5.78
N LEU A 60 -2.88 5.54 4.59
CA LEU A 60 -1.79 4.59 4.42
C LEU A 60 -0.48 5.07 5.07
N SER A 61 -0.19 6.37 4.99
CA SER A 61 0.96 6.99 5.64
C SER A 61 0.84 6.94 7.16
N ASN A 62 -0.35 7.27 7.70
CA ASN A 62 -0.62 7.21 9.15
C ASN A 62 -0.51 5.78 9.70
N LYS A 63 -0.91 4.79 8.91
CA LYS A 63 -0.77 3.35 9.23
C LYS A 63 0.65 2.81 9.00
N GLY A 64 1.56 3.62 8.45
CA GLY A 64 2.97 3.29 8.24
C GLY A 64 3.24 2.44 6.99
N PHE A 65 2.24 2.15 6.15
CA PHE A 65 2.40 1.33 4.94
C PHE A 65 3.27 1.99 3.87
N ILE A 66 3.23 3.32 3.80
CA ILE A 66 3.98 4.11 2.83
C ILE A 66 4.74 5.23 3.52
N ARG A 67 5.78 5.71 2.86
CA ARG A 67 6.56 6.89 3.28
C ARG A 67 6.99 7.68 2.05
N PRO A 68 7.28 8.98 2.20
CA PRO A 68 7.91 9.75 1.14
C PRO A 68 9.21 9.09 0.66
N SER A 69 9.46 9.12 -0.64
CA SER A 69 10.67 8.55 -1.25
C SER A 69 11.14 9.41 -2.42
N SER A 70 12.39 9.20 -2.82
CA SER A 70 12.99 9.78 -4.02
C SER A 70 13.53 8.63 -4.87
N SER A 71 12.80 8.28 -5.92
CA SER A 71 13.18 7.21 -6.85
C SER A 71 13.81 7.82 -8.11
N PRO A 72 14.85 7.17 -8.69
CA PRO A 72 15.52 7.61 -9.92
C PRO A 72 14.66 7.44 -11.18
#